data_AF-A0A933XXH1-F1
#
_entry.id   AF-A0A933XXH1-F1
#
_cell.length_a   1.000
_cell.length_b   1.000
_cell.length_c   1.000
_cell.angle_alpha   90.00
_cell.angle_beta   90.00
_cell.angle_gamma   90.00
#
_symmetry.space_group_name_H-M   'P 1'
#
loop_
_entity.id
_entity.type
_entity.pdbx_description
1 polymer ?
#
loop_
_entity_poly.entity_id
_entity_poly.type
_entity_poly.pdbx_seq_one_letter_code
_entity_poly.pdbx_strand_id
1 'polypeptide(L)'
;MLRPVVRVLLALALYSCGACATGAGSASGSSSVGELTDLPIARAPFAHVEANWKQRLDQAYVYVELVGSYTRIGKALESTDRALREQGIEPSGPPFALYFDDPAEVPTEQLRARACFPVDSRVDVREPLACDLLPGTTVVYAYVAGPYPEVPRAYPGVFAFLERMRWREAGPIREIYWVHPGTVKDWNELVTEVQVPATARE
;
A
#
# COMPACT_ATOMS: atom_id res chain seq x y z
N MET A 1 -6.88 21.43 -12.37
CA MET A 1 -6.80 22.32 -11.19
C MET A 1 -6.60 21.44 -9.96
N LEU A 2 -5.36 21.29 -9.48
CA LEU A 2 -5.07 20.56 -8.25
C LEU A 2 -5.43 21.47 -7.06
N ARG A 3 -6.39 21.05 -6.24
CA ARG A 3 -6.67 21.68 -4.93
C ARG A 3 -5.71 21.11 -3.87
N PRO A 4 -5.32 21.88 -2.85
CA PRO A 4 -4.48 21.37 -1.77
C PRO A 4 -5.28 20.43 -0.86
N VAL A 5 -4.67 19.29 -0.54
CA VAL A 5 -5.09 18.11 0.26
C VAL A 5 -4.07 18.06 1.42
N VAL A 6 -4.30 17.80 2.69
CA VAL A 6 -5.44 17.48 3.58
C VAL A 6 -4.83 17.46 5.01
N ARG A 7 -5.62 17.64 6.08
CA ARG A 7 -5.15 17.44 7.48
C ARG A 7 -5.82 16.23 8.12
N VAL A 8 -5.10 15.11 8.24
CA VAL A 8 -5.58 13.87 8.86
C VAL A 8 -5.68 14.03 10.39
N LEU A 9 -6.88 13.89 10.96
CA LEU A 9 -7.12 13.70 12.40
C LEU A 9 -7.70 12.30 12.63
N LEU A 10 -6.95 11.46 13.34
CA LEU A 10 -7.23 10.04 13.57
C LEU A 10 -8.22 9.84 14.73
N ALA A 11 -9.29 9.05 14.53
CA ALA A 11 -10.15 8.55 15.59
C ALA A 11 -9.97 7.01 15.73
N LEU A 12 -9.41 6.57 16.86
CA LEU A 12 -9.20 5.15 17.18
C LEU A 12 -10.42 4.55 17.87
N ALA A 13 -10.92 3.41 17.36
CA ALA A 13 -11.78 2.49 18.10
C ALA A 13 -11.00 1.20 18.37
N LEU A 14 -10.79 0.89 19.65
CA LEU A 14 -10.08 -0.31 20.13
C LEU A 14 -11.08 -1.45 20.33
N TYR A 15 -10.76 -2.64 19.83
CA TYR A 15 -11.36 -3.88 20.31
C TYR A 15 -10.28 -4.96 20.40
N SER A 16 -10.06 -5.49 21.60
CA SER A 16 -9.12 -6.58 21.88
C SER A 16 -9.83 -7.94 21.76
N CYS A 17 -9.15 -8.95 21.22
CA CYS A 17 -9.50 -10.34 21.52
C CYS A 17 -8.25 -11.20 21.67
N GLY A 18 -8.27 -12.08 22.67
CA GLY A 18 -7.10 -12.77 23.21
C GLY A 18 -6.83 -14.18 22.68
N ALA A 19 -5.56 -14.54 22.90
CA ALA A 19 -5.00 -15.84 23.31
C ALA A 19 -4.95 -17.07 22.37
N CYS A 20 -3.68 -17.46 22.11
CA CYS A 20 -3.06 -18.78 22.24
C CYS A 20 -3.41 -19.94 21.30
N ALA A 21 -2.41 -20.41 20.53
CA ALA A 21 -1.94 -21.81 20.56
C ALA A 21 -0.57 -21.99 19.88
N THR A 22 0.30 -22.73 20.56
CA THR A 22 1.64 -23.20 20.16
C THR A 22 1.58 -24.36 19.18
N GLY A 23 2.52 -24.42 18.23
CA GLY A 23 2.80 -25.61 17.43
C GLY A 23 4.12 -25.48 16.66
N ALA A 24 5.13 -26.26 17.06
CA ALA A 24 6.45 -26.33 16.44
C ALA A 24 6.42 -27.14 15.13
N GLY A 25 7.24 -26.73 14.16
CA GLY A 25 7.49 -27.45 12.90
C GLY A 25 8.55 -26.74 12.06
N SER A 26 9.55 -27.50 11.65
CA SER A 26 10.89 -27.11 11.20
C SER A 26 11.01 -26.65 9.73
N ALA A 27 11.83 -25.61 9.56
CA ALA A 27 12.79 -25.32 8.49
C ALA A 27 12.44 -25.62 7.02
N SER A 28 12.17 -24.55 6.28
CA SER A 28 12.67 -24.36 4.91
C SER A 28 13.11 -22.89 4.80
N GLY A 29 14.22 -22.62 4.09
CA GLY A 29 14.81 -21.29 4.02
C GLY A 29 13.85 -20.27 3.42
N SER A 30 13.10 -19.57 4.27
CA SER A 30 12.35 -18.38 3.92
C SER A 30 13.35 -17.22 3.96
N SER A 31 13.73 -16.70 2.81
CA SER A 31 14.25 -15.33 2.75
C SER A 31 13.16 -14.45 3.39
N SER A 32 13.39 -14.05 4.62
CA SER A 32 12.37 -13.29 5.36
C SER A 32 12.25 -11.93 4.69
N VAL A 33 11.05 -11.37 4.58
CA VAL A 33 10.87 -10.05 3.95
C VAL A 33 11.76 -8.97 4.60
N GLY A 34 12.13 -9.14 5.87
CA GLY A 34 13.09 -8.26 6.55
C GLY A 34 14.50 -8.22 5.93
N GLU A 35 14.91 -9.22 5.17
CA GLU A 35 16.18 -9.20 4.42
C GLU A 35 16.05 -8.44 3.09
N LEU A 36 14.82 -8.22 2.60
CA LEU A 36 14.53 -7.52 1.34
C LEU A 36 14.32 -6.01 1.53
N THR A 37 14.03 -5.57 2.76
CA THR A 37 13.74 -4.17 3.08
C THR A 37 15.01 -3.43 3.46
N ASP A 38 15.19 -2.22 2.93
CA ASP A 38 16.30 -1.33 3.26
C ASP A 38 16.04 -0.43 4.49
N LEU A 39 14.84 -0.49 5.04
CA LEU A 39 14.46 0.14 6.32
C LEU A 39 13.84 -0.91 7.26
N PRO A 40 13.93 -0.72 8.59
CA PRO A 40 13.22 -1.55 9.54
C PRO A 40 11.72 -1.55 9.30
N ILE A 41 11.11 -2.72 9.45
CA ILE A 41 9.66 -2.88 9.34
C ILE A 41 9.01 -2.36 10.64
N ALA A 42 8.22 -1.30 10.53
CA ALA A 42 7.43 -0.76 11.64
C ALA A 42 6.32 -1.75 12.05
N ARG A 43 6.12 -1.91 13.36
CA ARG A 43 5.13 -2.84 13.92
C ARG A 43 4.28 -2.14 14.98
N ALA A 44 3.07 -2.65 15.22
CA ALA A 44 2.21 -2.17 16.29
C ALA A 44 2.98 -2.18 17.64
N PRO A 45 2.82 -1.13 18.48
CA PRO A 45 1.85 -0.03 18.39
C PRO A 45 2.27 1.15 17.50
N PHE A 46 3.30 1.01 16.66
CA PHE A 46 3.82 2.03 15.74
C PHE A 46 4.34 3.30 16.43
N ALA A 47 4.92 3.13 17.63
CA ALA A 47 5.52 4.24 18.38
C ALA A 47 6.68 4.91 17.63
N HIS A 48 7.31 4.18 16.71
CA HIS A 48 8.37 4.66 15.84
C HIS A 48 8.13 4.06 14.45
N VAL A 49 8.16 4.89 13.43
CA VAL A 49 8.12 4.47 12.03
C VAL A 49 9.33 5.09 11.36
N GLU A 50 10.25 4.24 10.93
CA GLU A 50 11.39 4.69 10.15
C GLU A 50 10.94 4.93 8.71
N ALA A 51 11.26 6.12 8.21
CA ALA A 51 10.95 6.53 6.86
C ALA A 51 12.20 7.10 6.20
N ASN A 52 12.26 6.94 4.89
CA ASN A 52 13.26 7.55 4.04
C ASN A 52 12.61 7.99 2.72
N TRP A 53 13.37 8.55 1.80
CA TRP A 53 12.89 8.90 0.48
C TRP A 53 13.68 8.19 -0.61
N LYS A 54 13.02 7.93 -1.74
CA LYS A 54 13.65 7.39 -2.95
C LYS A 54 13.01 7.96 -4.19
N GLN A 55 13.72 7.89 -5.31
CA GLN A 55 13.14 8.16 -6.61
C GLN A 55 12.41 6.90 -7.10
N ARG A 56 11.08 6.95 -7.16
CA ARG A 56 10.30 5.94 -7.87
C ARG A 56 10.45 6.18 -9.36
N LEU A 57 10.71 5.12 -10.12
CA LEU A 57 10.74 5.15 -11.59
C LEU A 57 9.33 5.04 -12.17
N ASP A 58 9.21 5.29 -13.47
CA ASP A 58 7.99 5.00 -14.21
C ASP A 58 7.63 3.51 -14.08
N GLN A 59 6.35 3.21 -13.84
CA GLN A 59 5.86 1.85 -13.69
C GLN A 59 4.58 1.67 -14.49
N ALA A 60 4.61 0.82 -15.52
CA ALA A 60 3.38 0.39 -16.17
C ALA A 60 2.61 -0.55 -15.22
N TYR A 61 1.28 -0.43 -15.21
CA TYR A 61 0.43 -1.23 -14.36
C TYR A 61 -0.94 -1.48 -14.98
N VAL A 62 -1.53 -2.60 -14.63
CA VAL A 62 -2.92 -2.97 -14.93
C VAL A 62 -3.75 -2.79 -13.66
N TYR A 63 -4.98 -2.33 -13.79
CA TYR A 63 -5.83 -2.04 -12.65
C TYR A 63 -7.31 -2.19 -12.93
N VAL A 64 -8.08 -2.20 -11.85
CA VAL A 64 -9.52 -1.88 -11.84
C VAL A 64 -9.76 -0.65 -10.98
N GLU A 65 -10.72 0.19 -11.38
CA GLU A 65 -11.15 1.34 -10.58
C GLU A 65 -12.16 0.93 -9.51
N LEU A 66 -12.07 1.58 -8.36
CA LEU A 66 -12.95 1.36 -7.22
C LEU A 66 -13.50 2.70 -6.75
N VAL A 67 -14.80 2.73 -6.52
CA VAL A 67 -15.49 3.83 -5.84
C VAL A 67 -16.25 3.28 -4.64
N GLY A 68 -15.97 3.80 -3.45
CA GLY A 68 -16.55 3.40 -2.17
C GLY A 68 -15.48 2.97 -1.15
N SER A 69 -15.90 2.30 -0.07
CA SER A 69 -15.01 1.89 1.03
C SER A 69 -13.73 1.17 0.59
N TYR A 70 -12.59 1.65 1.09
CA TYR A 70 -11.26 1.05 0.91
C TYR A 70 -11.13 -0.35 1.52
N THR A 71 -12.01 -0.74 2.44
CA THR A 71 -12.03 -2.11 3.00
C THR A 71 -12.23 -3.20 1.94
N ARG A 72 -12.70 -2.84 0.74
CA ARG A 72 -12.89 -3.77 -0.38
C ARG A 72 -11.63 -4.00 -1.21
N ILE A 73 -10.52 -3.33 -0.92
CA ILE A 73 -9.29 -3.37 -1.74
C ILE A 73 -8.74 -4.81 -1.87
N GLY A 74 -8.74 -5.60 -0.79
CA GLY A 74 -8.26 -6.98 -0.82
C GLY A 74 -9.04 -7.85 -1.81
N LYS A 75 -10.38 -7.81 -1.74
CA LYS A 75 -11.26 -8.53 -2.68
C LYS A 75 -11.08 -8.04 -4.12
N ALA A 76 -10.87 -6.74 -4.31
CA ALA A 76 -10.63 -6.17 -5.63
C ALA A 76 -9.31 -6.66 -6.24
N LEU A 77 -8.24 -6.73 -5.44
CA LEU A 77 -6.96 -7.31 -5.86
C LEU A 77 -7.12 -8.77 -6.28
N GLU A 78 -7.82 -9.59 -5.51
CA GLU A 78 -8.11 -10.99 -5.87
C GLU A 78 -8.88 -11.11 -7.20
N SER A 79 -9.89 -10.27 -7.42
CA SER A 79 -10.63 -10.28 -8.69
C SER A 79 -9.80 -9.77 -9.86
N THR A 80 -8.90 -8.82 -9.62
CA THR A 80 -8.01 -8.25 -10.64
C THR A 80 -6.95 -9.27 -11.04
N ASP A 81 -6.34 -9.95 -10.07
CA ASP A 81 -5.38 -11.04 -10.29
C ASP A 81 -5.98 -12.15 -11.18
N ARG A 82 -7.22 -12.58 -10.87
CA ARG A 82 -7.93 -13.57 -11.69
C ARG A 82 -8.16 -13.08 -13.12
N ALA A 83 -8.69 -11.87 -13.29
CA ALA A 83 -8.95 -11.31 -14.62
C ALA A 83 -7.66 -11.13 -15.43
N LEU A 84 -6.55 -10.79 -14.77
CA LEU A 84 -5.24 -10.62 -15.37
C LEU A 84 -4.68 -11.96 -15.87
N ARG A 85 -4.78 -13.02 -15.06
CA ARG A 85 -4.41 -14.40 -15.45
C ARG A 85 -5.28 -14.95 -16.59
N GLU A 86 -6.59 -14.68 -16.58
CA GLU A 86 -7.50 -15.07 -17.67
C GLU A 86 -7.13 -14.42 -19.01
N GLN A 87 -6.42 -13.30 -18.99
CA GLN A 87 -5.90 -12.62 -20.18
C GLN A 87 -4.45 -13.02 -20.51
N GLY A 88 -3.83 -13.93 -19.74
CA GLY A 88 -2.46 -14.39 -19.98
C GLY A 88 -1.40 -13.31 -19.73
N ILE A 89 -1.73 -12.31 -18.91
CA ILE A 89 -0.80 -11.25 -18.52
C ILE A 89 -0.10 -11.71 -17.23
N GLU A 90 1.20 -11.49 -17.13
CA GLU A 90 1.97 -11.83 -15.94
C GLU A 90 2.40 -10.54 -15.20
N PRO A 91 2.14 -10.41 -13.89
CA PRO A 91 2.65 -9.29 -13.12
C PRO A 91 4.17 -9.29 -13.02
N SER A 92 4.79 -8.12 -13.10
CA SER A 92 6.24 -7.96 -12.95
C SER A 92 6.68 -7.78 -11.49
N GLY A 93 5.77 -7.91 -10.52
CA GLY A 93 6.03 -7.64 -9.11
C GLY A 93 4.78 -7.73 -8.23
N PRO A 94 4.90 -7.39 -6.93
CA PRO A 94 3.80 -7.48 -5.98
C PRO A 94 2.63 -6.55 -6.34
N PRO A 95 1.39 -6.92 -5.98
CA PRO A 95 0.24 -6.05 -6.14
C PRO A 95 0.38 -4.79 -5.30
N PHE A 96 -0.30 -3.73 -5.72
CA PHE A 96 -0.37 -2.49 -4.96
C PHE A 96 -1.75 -1.84 -5.09
N ALA A 97 -2.06 -0.94 -4.16
CA ALA A 97 -3.21 -0.06 -4.24
C ALA A 97 -2.77 1.40 -4.45
N LEU A 98 -3.60 2.18 -5.13
CA LEU A 98 -3.51 3.63 -5.16
C LEU A 98 -4.76 4.22 -4.50
N TYR A 99 -4.57 5.09 -3.52
CA TYR A 99 -5.65 5.79 -2.80
C TYR A 99 -5.61 7.27 -3.15
N PHE A 100 -6.73 7.80 -3.66
CA PHE A 100 -6.78 9.15 -4.23
C PHE A 100 -7.38 10.20 -3.29
N ASP A 101 -8.06 9.75 -2.24
CA ASP A 101 -8.86 10.59 -1.37
C ASP A 101 -8.55 10.29 0.10
N ASP A 102 -8.58 11.32 0.95
CA ASP A 102 -8.53 11.13 2.40
C ASP A 102 -9.90 10.70 2.93
N PRO A 103 -10.01 9.52 3.57
CA PRO A 103 -11.25 9.07 4.21
C PRO A 103 -11.74 9.96 5.36
N ALA A 104 -10.93 10.87 5.91
CA ALA A 104 -11.40 11.86 6.87
C ALA A 104 -12.10 13.07 6.22
N GLU A 105 -11.85 13.33 4.93
CA GLU A 105 -12.39 14.49 4.22
C GLU A 105 -13.42 14.12 3.14
N VAL A 106 -13.33 12.91 2.58
CA VAL A 106 -14.20 12.44 1.49
C VAL A 106 -15.15 11.36 2.01
N PRO A 107 -16.48 11.47 1.75
CA PRO A 107 -17.45 10.46 2.15
C PRO A 107 -17.10 9.07 1.60
N THR A 108 -17.34 8.04 2.42
CA THR A 108 -16.97 6.65 2.12
C THR A 108 -17.44 6.19 0.75
N GLU A 109 -18.64 6.56 0.31
CA GLU A 109 -19.25 6.19 -0.97
C GLU A 109 -18.62 6.90 -2.18
N GLN A 110 -17.79 7.92 -1.96
CA GLN A 110 -17.10 8.71 -2.99
C GLN A 110 -15.60 8.47 -3.02
N LEU A 111 -15.05 7.72 -2.05
CA LEU A 111 -13.63 7.38 -2.01
C LEU A 111 -13.21 6.61 -3.26
N ARG A 112 -12.12 7.04 -3.89
CA ARG A 112 -11.58 6.42 -5.10
C ARG A 112 -10.30 5.68 -4.81
N ALA A 113 -10.19 4.48 -5.33
CA ALA A 113 -8.97 3.69 -5.29
C ALA A 113 -8.76 2.93 -6.60
N ARG A 114 -7.55 2.43 -6.79
CA ARG A 114 -7.24 1.43 -7.82
C ARG A 114 -6.59 0.22 -7.17
N ALA A 115 -7.06 -0.98 -7.56
CA ALA A 115 -6.38 -2.24 -7.27
C ALA A 115 -5.48 -2.56 -8.46
N CYS A 116 -4.17 -2.68 -8.23
CA CYS A 116 -3.16 -2.62 -9.29
C CYS A 116 -2.19 -3.79 -9.25
N PHE A 117 -1.72 -4.19 -10.44
CA PHE A 117 -0.62 -5.13 -10.65
C PHE A 117 0.41 -4.48 -11.58
N PRO A 118 1.70 -4.43 -11.20
CA PRO A 118 2.75 -3.90 -12.06
C PRO A 118 2.98 -4.83 -13.26
N VAL A 119 3.34 -4.26 -14.40
CA VAL A 119 3.75 -4.97 -15.63
C VAL A 119 4.99 -4.31 -16.21
N ASP A 120 5.78 -5.05 -17.00
CA ASP A 120 7.05 -4.56 -17.56
C ASP A 120 6.87 -3.40 -18.55
N SER A 121 5.75 -3.38 -19.26
CA SER A 121 5.40 -2.32 -20.22
C SER A 121 3.89 -2.20 -20.35
N ARG A 122 3.40 -1.14 -21.01
CA ARG A 122 1.96 -1.00 -21.29
C ARG A 122 1.49 -2.20 -22.11
N VAL A 123 0.38 -2.80 -21.70
CA VAL A 123 -0.24 -3.95 -22.34
C VAL A 123 -1.68 -3.62 -22.72
N ASP A 124 -2.13 -4.16 -23.84
CA ASP A 124 -3.54 -4.10 -24.21
C ASP A 124 -4.33 -5.03 -23.30
N VAL A 125 -5.41 -4.50 -22.74
CA VAL A 125 -6.29 -5.22 -21.81
C VAL A 125 -7.73 -5.08 -22.23
N ARG A 126 -8.53 -6.07 -21.86
CA ARG A 126 -9.98 -6.04 -22.00
C ARG A 126 -10.64 -5.74 -20.65
N GLU A 127 -11.79 -5.09 -20.70
CA GLU A 127 -12.61 -4.83 -19.52
C GLU A 127 -12.82 -6.09 -18.67
N PRO A 128 -12.84 -5.98 -17.34
CA PRO A 128 -12.85 -4.73 -16.56
C PRO A 128 -11.47 -4.12 -16.32
N LEU A 129 -10.40 -4.70 -16.89
CA LEU A 129 -9.04 -4.20 -16.70
C LEU A 129 -8.79 -2.96 -17.54
N ALA A 130 -8.02 -2.03 -16.98
CA ALA A 130 -7.41 -0.90 -17.68
C ALA A 130 -5.90 -0.91 -17.45
N CYS A 131 -5.12 -0.30 -18.35
CA CYS A 131 -3.67 -0.18 -18.23
C CYS A 131 -3.24 1.29 -18.24
N ASP A 132 -2.33 1.65 -17.35
CA ASP A 132 -1.78 3.01 -17.27
C ASP A 132 -0.29 3.00 -16.86
N LEU A 133 0.33 4.19 -16.85
CA LEU A 133 1.70 4.42 -16.43
C LEU A 133 1.68 5.28 -15.17
N LEU A 134 2.24 4.77 -14.09
CA LEU A 134 2.45 5.52 -12.87
C LEU A 134 3.75 6.32 -13.06
N PRO A 135 3.70 7.66 -13.11
CA PRO A 135 4.90 8.44 -13.39
C PRO A 135 5.90 8.33 -12.24
N GLY A 136 7.18 8.39 -12.60
CA GLY A 136 8.28 8.47 -11.69
C GLY A 136 8.21 9.77 -10.89
N THR A 137 8.50 9.67 -9.60
CA THR A 137 8.46 10.81 -8.68
C THR A 137 9.29 10.48 -7.45
N THR A 138 9.72 11.52 -6.73
CA THR A 138 10.20 11.34 -5.36
C THR A 138 9.05 10.86 -4.48
N VAL A 139 9.30 9.83 -3.68
CA VAL A 139 8.36 9.30 -2.68
C VAL A 139 9.05 9.23 -1.33
N VAL A 140 8.32 9.52 -0.26
CA VAL A 140 8.69 9.13 1.10
C VAL A 140 8.04 7.79 1.39
N TYR A 141 8.79 6.84 1.95
CA TYR A 141 8.31 5.48 2.15
C TYR A 141 8.70 4.91 3.51
N ALA A 142 7.94 3.92 3.94
CA ALA A 142 8.19 3.11 5.13
C ALA A 142 7.62 1.69 4.93
N TYR A 143 8.18 0.71 5.63
CA TYR A 143 7.64 -0.65 5.70
C TYR A 143 6.81 -0.83 6.97
N VAL A 144 5.66 -1.45 6.83
CA VAL A 144 4.67 -1.61 7.90
C VAL A 144 4.23 -3.06 7.96
N ALA A 145 4.35 -3.68 9.12
CA ALA A 145 3.78 -5.00 9.36
C ALA A 145 2.38 -4.92 9.94
N GLY A 146 1.57 -5.93 9.65
CA GLY A 146 0.23 -6.06 10.20
C GLY A 146 -0.86 -6.14 9.15
N PRO A 147 -2.10 -6.40 9.60
CA PRO A 147 -3.25 -6.44 8.71
C PRO A 147 -3.48 -5.09 8.03
N TYR A 148 -3.93 -5.11 6.78
CA TYR A 148 -4.08 -3.88 5.96
C TYR A 148 -4.87 -2.75 6.63
N PRO A 149 -5.97 -3.00 7.39
CA PRO A 149 -6.68 -1.94 8.11
C PRO A 149 -5.84 -1.21 9.17
N GLU A 150 -4.73 -1.79 9.63
CA GLU A 150 -3.83 -1.14 10.59
C GLU A 150 -2.72 -0.33 9.93
N VAL A 151 -2.44 -0.52 8.64
CA VAL A 151 -1.38 0.19 7.92
C VAL A 151 -1.49 1.72 8.04
N PRO A 152 -2.68 2.34 7.97
CA PRO A 152 -2.83 3.78 8.15
C PRO A 152 -2.34 4.32 9.51
N ARG A 153 -2.22 3.45 10.54
CA ARG A 153 -1.68 3.86 11.85
C ARG A 153 -0.20 4.22 11.79
N ALA A 154 0.53 3.79 10.77
CA ALA A 154 1.93 4.15 10.55
C ALA A 154 2.11 5.47 9.78
N TYR A 155 1.06 5.97 9.11
CA TYR A 155 1.14 7.18 8.29
C TYR A 155 1.65 8.42 9.04
N PRO A 156 1.30 8.68 10.31
CA PRO A 156 1.84 9.83 11.04
C PRO A 156 3.37 9.90 11.04
N GLY A 157 4.07 8.77 11.09
CA GLY A 157 5.54 8.76 11.02
C GLY A 157 6.09 9.07 9.62
N VAL A 158 5.41 8.60 8.57
CA VAL A 158 5.73 8.94 7.18
C VAL A 158 5.52 10.44 6.92
N PHE A 159 4.41 11.00 7.41
CA PHE A 159 4.12 12.43 7.31
C PHE A 159 5.06 13.29 8.17
N ALA A 160 5.48 12.82 9.34
CA ALA A 160 6.50 13.51 10.14
C ALA A 160 7.83 13.64 9.38
N PHE A 161 8.20 12.65 8.56
CA PHE A 161 9.36 12.74 7.68
C PHE A 161 9.16 13.83 6.61
N LEU A 162 8.01 13.85 5.94
CA LEU A 162 7.66 14.91 4.96
C LEU A 162 7.77 16.30 5.58
N GLU A 163 7.21 16.51 6.77
CA GLU A 163 7.26 17.79 7.49
C GLU A 163 8.70 18.21 7.80
N ARG A 164 9.53 17.29 8.30
CA ARG A 164 10.95 17.56 8.60
C ARG A 164 11.74 17.97 7.35
N MET A 165 11.41 17.39 6.21
CA MET A 165 12.01 17.74 4.92
C MET A 165 11.44 19.02 4.30
N ARG A 166 10.41 19.62 4.92
CA ARG A 166 9.61 20.72 4.36
C ARG A 166 9.02 20.35 3.00
N TRP A 167 8.56 19.11 2.87
CA TRP A 167 7.91 18.59 1.68
C TRP A 167 6.40 18.47 1.90
N ARG A 168 5.65 18.29 0.82
CA ARG A 168 4.21 18.04 0.84
C ARG A 168 3.86 16.84 -0.02
N GLU A 169 2.72 16.21 0.30
CA GLU A 169 2.13 15.20 -0.55
C GLU A 169 1.82 15.77 -1.95
N ALA A 170 2.12 14.98 -2.99
CA ALA A 170 2.06 15.39 -4.38
C ALA A 170 1.33 14.39 -5.29
N GLY A 171 0.53 13.50 -4.73
CA GLY A 171 -0.19 12.48 -5.50
C GLY A 171 -0.76 11.36 -4.64
N PRO A 172 -1.43 10.36 -5.26
CA PRO A 172 -2.09 9.29 -4.53
C PRO A 172 -1.08 8.47 -3.72
N ILE A 173 -1.46 8.13 -2.49
CA ILE A 173 -0.69 7.22 -1.64
C ILE A 173 -0.72 5.83 -2.28
N ARG A 174 0.45 5.19 -2.33
CA ARG A 174 0.61 3.83 -2.83
C ARG A 174 0.92 2.89 -1.68
N GLU A 175 0.22 1.77 -1.61
CA GLU A 175 0.54 0.66 -0.70
C GLU A 175 0.90 -0.58 -1.51
N ILE A 176 2.10 -1.12 -1.30
CA ILE A 176 2.61 -2.31 -2.01
C ILE A 176 2.59 -3.49 -1.04
N TYR A 177 1.94 -4.59 -1.42
CA TYR A 177 1.72 -5.75 -0.54
C TYR A 177 2.75 -6.85 -0.83
N TRP A 178 3.82 -6.87 -0.04
CA TRP A 178 4.97 -7.76 -0.26
C TRP A 178 4.72 -9.21 0.14
N VAL A 179 3.82 -9.43 1.09
CA VAL A 179 3.45 -10.76 1.57
C VAL A 179 2.00 -11.05 1.23
N HIS A 180 1.78 -12.17 0.55
CA HIS A 180 0.43 -12.59 0.17
C HIS A 180 -0.36 -13.05 1.41
N PRO A 181 -1.61 -12.61 1.61
CA PRO A 181 -2.38 -12.93 2.81
C PRO A 181 -2.67 -14.42 2.96
N GLY A 182 -2.79 -15.15 1.86
CA GLY A 182 -2.96 -16.61 1.88
C GLY A 182 -1.71 -17.42 2.27
N THR A 183 -0.56 -16.78 2.51
CA THR A 183 0.69 -17.49 2.86
C THR A 183 1.10 -17.33 4.33
N VAL A 184 0.39 -16.52 5.12
CA VAL A 184 0.70 -16.27 6.53
C VAL A 184 -0.28 -16.97 7.46
N LYS A 185 0.19 -17.34 8.65
CA LYS A 185 -0.68 -17.84 9.74
C LYS A 185 -1.06 -16.73 10.72
N ASP A 186 -0.17 -15.77 10.87
CA ASP A 186 -0.38 -14.57 11.68
C ASP A 186 -0.43 -13.35 10.75
N TRP A 187 -1.50 -12.56 10.83
CA TRP A 187 -1.66 -11.33 10.06
C TRP A 187 -0.59 -10.28 10.36
N ASN A 188 0.12 -10.39 11.48
CA ASN A 188 1.28 -9.57 11.83
C ASN A 188 2.54 -9.87 11.00
N GLU A 189 2.53 -10.94 10.21
CA GLU A 189 3.61 -11.29 9.27
C GLU A 189 3.44 -10.62 7.91
N LEU A 190 2.27 -10.03 7.62
CA LEU A 190 2.08 -9.23 6.43
C LEU A 190 3.03 -8.03 6.44
N VAL A 191 3.53 -7.65 5.27
CA VAL A 191 4.36 -6.47 5.08
C VAL A 191 3.81 -5.63 3.94
N THR A 192 3.60 -4.35 4.24
CA THR A 192 3.16 -3.33 3.29
C THR A 192 4.20 -2.24 3.22
N GLU A 193 4.61 -1.85 2.00
CA GLU A 193 5.36 -0.62 1.79
C GLU A 193 4.41 0.51 1.47
N VAL A 194 4.39 1.54 2.31
CA VAL A 194 3.64 2.77 2.08
C VAL A 194 4.56 3.73 1.34
N GLN A 195 4.10 4.31 0.23
CA GLN A 195 4.79 5.38 -0.49
C GLN A 195 3.87 6.59 -0.63
N VAL A 196 4.32 7.74 -0.12
CA VAL A 196 3.66 9.03 -0.30
C VAL A 196 4.44 9.86 -1.31
N PRO A 197 3.88 10.16 -2.51
CA PRO A 197 4.50 11.07 -3.46
C PRO A 197 4.81 12.42 -2.82
N ALA A 198 6.03 12.92 -3.02
CA ALA A 198 6.54 14.08 -2.31
C ALA A 198 7.08 15.15 -3.27
N THR A 199 6.85 16.42 -2.93
CA THR A 199 7.50 17.56 -3.58
C THR A 199 7.88 18.62 -2.56
N ALA A 200 8.87 19.44 -2.86
CA ALA A 200 9.27 20.54 -1.98
C ALA A 200 8.12 21.53 -1.75
N ARG A 201 8.02 22.07 -0.54
CA ARG A 201 7.19 23.26 -0.29
C ARG A 201 7.93 24.48 -0.83
N GLU A 202 7.19 25.34 -1.53
CA GLU A 202 7.62 26.68 -1.88
C GLU A 202 7.80 27.55 -0.63
#